data_AF-A0A816YBT4-F1
#
_entry.id   AF-A0A816YBT4-F1
#
_cell.length_a   1.000
_cell.length_b   1.000
_cell.length_c   1.000
_cell.angle_alpha   90.00
_cell.angle_beta   90.00
_cell.angle_gamma   90.00
#
_symmetry.space_group_name_H-M   'P 1'
#
loop_
_entity.id
_entity.type
_entity.pdbx_description
1 polymer ?
#
loop_
_entity_poly.entity_id
_entity_poly.type
_entity_poly.pdbx_seq_one_letter_code
_entity_poly.pdbx_strand_id
1 'polypeptide(L)'
;MWMDFSGKQSDFNQTNFHRANNSIKFWLNARLQKSVPDKIKLKLNDGAAVDPDSGNEWLDRKYSQNLPNKYYPLEIDYGQHADNDTMQKLLESANINIYSKLPKSVEELIKKIFKVKTMKEALLAL
;
A
#
# COMPACT_ATOMS: atom_id res chain seq x y z
N MET A 1 -14.15 33.28 55.58
CA MET A 1 -14.23 31.91 55.02
C MET A 1 -13.80 32.03 53.56
N TRP A 2 -12.57 31.62 53.24
CA TRP A 2 -12.03 31.69 51.88
C TRP A 2 -12.36 30.39 51.16
N MET A 3 -12.97 30.47 49.97
CA MET A 3 -13.19 29.33 49.10
C MET A 3 -11.98 29.17 48.19
N ASP A 4 -11.31 28.02 48.29
CA ASP A 4 -10.17 27.62 47.49
C ASP A 4 -10.68 27.06 46.15
N PHE A 5 -10.32 27.70 45.04
CA PHE A 5 -10.61 27.22 43.68
C PHE A 5 -9.32 26.66 43.06
N SER A 6 -8.88 25.49 43.54
CA SER A 6 -7.94 24.66 42.78
C SER A 6 -8.73 23.89 41.71
N GLY A 7 -8.93 24.53 40.56
CA GLY A 7 -9.46 23.90 39.37
C GLY A 7 -8.53 22.79 38.90
N LYS A 8 -9.01 21.54 38.98
CA LYS A 8 -8.38 20.39 38.34
C LYS A 8 -8.21 20.69 36.85
N GLN A 9 -6.96 20.85 36.40
CA GLN A 9 -6.63 20.78 34.98
C GLN A 9 -7.10 19.43 34.45
N SER A 10 -7.91 19.46 33.40
CA SER A 10 -8.46 18.29 32.74
C SER A 10 -7.37 17.53 32.00
N ASP A 11 -7.05 16.32 32.47
CA ASP A 11 -6.21 15.32 31.78
C ASP A 11 -6.89 14.73 30.52
N PHE A 12 -7.50 15.56 29.68
CA PHE A 12 -8.27 15.10 28.51
C PHE A 12 -7.43 14.87 27.25
N ASN A 13 -6.10 15.09 27.22
CA ASN A 13 -5.39 15.23 25.94
C ASN A 13 -4.07 14.46 25.76
N GLN A 14 -3.90 13.27 26.36
CA GLN A 14 -2.76 12.40 25.97
C GLN A 14 -3.12 10.94 25.64
N THR A 15 -4.03 10.32 26.39
CA THR A 15 -4.43 8.92 26.19
C THR A 15 -5.29 8.70 24.93
N ASN A 16 -6.14 9.69 24.59
CA ASN A 16 -7.01 9.63 23.41
C ASN A 16 -6.23 9.76 22.08
N PHE A 17 -5.18 10.58 22.05
CA PHE A 17 -4.33 10.75 20.86
C PHE A 17 -3.50 9.50 20.53
N HIS A 18 -2.99 8.80 21.55
CA HIS A 18 -2.24 7.54 21.36
C HIS A 18 -3.13 6.41 20.85
N ARG A 19 -4.39 6.34 21.30
CA ARG A 19 -5.36 5.34 20.84
C ARG A 19 -5.79 5.59 19.38
N ALA A 20 -6.08 6.83 19.03
CA ALA A 20 -6.46 7.21 17.68
C ALA A 20 -5.35 6.92 16.65
N ASN A 21 -4.10 7.22 16.99
CA ASN A 21 -2.95 6.98 16.11
C ASN A 21 -2.71 5.48 15.87
N ASN A 22 -2.87 4.64 16.89
CA ASN A 22 -2.75 3.18 16.74
C ASN A 22 -3.90 2.60 15.90
N SER A 23 -5.12 3.12 16.06
CA SER A 23 -6.26 2.73 15.23
C SER A 23 -6.09 3.15 13.77
N ILE A 24 -5.58 4.35 13.48
CA ILE A 24 -5.32 4.83 12.11
C ILE A 24 -4.24 3.97 11.44
N LYS A 25 -3.13 3.69 12.14
CA LYS A 25 -2.08 2.79 11.64
C LYS A 25 -2.61 1.38 11.37
N PHE A 26 -3.47 0.86 12.24
CA PHE A 26 -4.11 -0.44 12.06
C PHE A 26 -5.05 -0.45 10.83
N TRP A 27 -5.87 0.58 10.65
CA TRP A 27 -6.78 0.72 9.51
C TRP A 27 -6.04 0.85 8.18
N LEU A 28 -4.95 1.60 8.13
CA LEU A 28 -4.11 1.74 6.94
C LEU A 28 -3.42 0.42 6.58
N ASN A 29 -2.80 -0.26 7.54
CA ASN A 29 -2.15 -1.56 7.32
C ASN A 29 -3.14 -2.63 6.86
N ALA A 30 -4.33 -2.71 7.48
CA ALA A 30 -5.36 -3.66 7.09
C ALA A 30 -5.92 -3.40 5.68
N ARG A 31 -5.82 -2.18 5.15
CA ARG A 31 -6.29 -1.83 3.80
C ARG A 31 -5.23 -2.07 2.73
N LEU A 32 -3.96 -1.82 3.04
CA LEU A 32 -2.83 -2.06 2.13
C LEU A 32 -2.47 -3.55 2.00
N GLN A 33 -2.74 -4.35 3.03
CA GLN A 33 -2.50 -5.80 3.02
C GLN A 33 -3.68 -6.64 2.51
N LYS A 34 -4.83 -6.02 2.19
CA LYS A 34 -5.93 -6.76 1.57
C LYS A 34 -5.53 -7.15 0.16
N SER A 35 -5.45 -8.46 -0.09
CA SER A 35 -5.34 -9.00 -1.44
C SER A 35 -6.46 -8.42 -2.30
N VAL A 36 -6.15 -8.13 -3.57
CA VAL A 36 -7.17 -7.74 -4.54
C VAL A 36 -8.21 -8.87 -4.57
N PRO A 37 -9.51 -8.57 -4.37
CA PRO A 37 -10.51 -9.62 -4.32
C PRO A 37 -10.66 -10.26 -5.71
N ASP A 38 -10.73 -11.59 -5.74
CA ASP A 38 -10.93 -12.37 -6.98
C ASP A 38 -12.22 -11.99 -7.73
N LYS A 39 -13.19 -11.41 -7.02
CA LYS A 39 -14.49 -10.98 -7.55
C LYS A 39 -14.87 -9.62 -6.99
N ILE A 40 -15.19 -8.69 -7.88
CA ILE A 40 -15.70 -7.36 -7.53
C ILE A 40 -17.22 -7.34 -7.71
N LYS A 41 -17.94 -6.80 -6.73
CA LYS A 41 -19.40 -6.61 -6.81
C LYS A 41 -19.69 -5.19 -7.29
N LEU A 42 -20.40 -5.06 -8.41
CA LEU A 42 -20.84 -3.78 -8.96
C LEU A 42 -22.29 -3.49 -8.59
N LYS A 43 -22.65 -2.20 -8.49
CA LYS A 43 -24.03 -1.76 -8.34
C LYS A 43 -24.63 -1.49 -9.71
N LEU A 44 -25.93 -1.67 -9.86
CA LEU A 44 -26.67 -1.27 -11.06
C LEU A 44 -27.41 0.03 -10.76
N ASN A 45 -27.07 1.09 -11.49
CA ASN A 45 -27.77 2.38 -11.44
C ASN A 45 -28.30 2.67 -12.84
N ASP A 46 -29.61 2.79 -13.00
CA ASP A 46 -30.28 3.12 -14.28
C ASP A 46 -29.85 2.25 -15.47
N GLY A 47 -29.52 0.98 -15.21
CA GLY A 47 -29.07 0.01 -16.21
C GLY A 47 -27.56 -0.01 -16.46
N ALA A 48 -26.80 0.93 -15.91
CA ALA A 48 -25.35 0.94 -15.98
C ALA A 48 -24.72 0.27 -14.75
N ALA A 49 -23.63 -0.47 -14.97
CA ALA A 49 -22.83 -1.03 -13.89
C ALA A 49 -21.89 0.04 -13.32
N VAL A 50 -21.97 0.30 -12.02
CA VAL A 50 -21.25 1.34 -11.29
C VAL A 50 -20.42 0.72 -10.17
N ASP A 51 -19.18 1.19 -10.03
CA ASP A 51 -18.35 0.84 -8.89
C ASP A 51 -18.86 1.59 -7.64
N PRO A 52 -19.25 0.89 -6.55
CA PRO A 52 -19.78 1.54 -5.35
C PRO A 52 -18.82 2.51 -4.67
N ASP A 53 -17.52 2.27 -4.80
CA ASP A 53 -16.46 3.01 -4.10
C ASP A 53 -16.11 4.30 -4.85
N SER A 54 -15.98 4.24 -6.17
CA SER A 54 -15.71 5.41 -7.00
C SER A 54 -16.96 6.17 -7.44
N GLY A 55 -18.11 5.49 -7.55
CA GLY A 55 -19.34 6.08 -8.07
C GLY A 55 -19.32 6.32 -9.60
N ASN A 56 -18.25 5.92 -10.29
CA ASN A 56 -18.12 6.01 -11.73
C ASN A 56 -18.65 4.73 -12.40
N GLU A 57 -19.08 4.85 -13.65
CA GLU A 57 -19.47 3.71 -14.47
C GLU A 57 -18.27 2.79 -14.70
N TRP A 58 -18.50 1.48 -14.57
CA TRP A 58 -17.45 0.48 -14.70
C TRP A 58 -16.88 0.39 -16.11
N LEU A 59 -17.71 0.65 -17.12
CA LEU A 59 -17.28 0.61 -18.53
C LEU A 59 -16.49 1.85 -18.92
N ASP A 60 -16.71 2.99 -18.25
CA ASP A 60 -16.07 4.26 -18.56
C ASP A 60 -14.97 4.63 -17.56
N ARG A 61 -14.00 3.74 -17.36
CA ARG A 61 -12.86 4.02 -16.47
C ARG A 61 -11.95 5.12 -17.01
N LYS A 62 -11.90 5.31 -18.33
CA LYS A 62 -11.01 6.29 -18.98
C LYS A 62 -11.41 7.73 -18.70
N TYR A 63 -12.72 8.00 -18.55
CA TYR A 63 -13.24 9.34 -18.28
C TYR A 63 -13.80 9.48 -16.84
N SER A 64 -13.21 8.73 -15.90
CA SER A 64 -13.56 8.77 -14.47
C SER A 64 -13.53 10.20 -13.91
N GLN A 65 -14.59 10.59 -13.22
CA GLN A 65 -14.66 11.89 -12.57
C GLN A 65 -14.29 11.78 -11.09
N ASN A 66 -13.63 12.84 -10.57
CA ASN A 66 -13.42 13.01 -9.15
C ASN A 66 -14.73 13.42 -8.48
N LEU A 67 -15.35 12.50 -7.76
CA LEU A 67 -16.60 12.75 -7.03
C LEU A 67 -16.32 13.04 -5.53
N PRO A 68 -17.02 14.01 -4.91
CA PRO A 68 -16.88 14.26 -3.48
C PRO A 68 -17.18 13.02 -2.64
N ASN A 69 -16.35 12.76 -1.63
CA ASN A 69 -16.47 11.61 -0.73
C ASN A 69 -16.48 10.24 -1.43
N LYS A 70 -15.92 10.16 -2.65
CA LYS A 70 -15.73 8.92 -3.41
C LYS A 70 -14.26 8.67 -3.69
N TYR A 71 -13.90 7.42 -3.93
CA TYR A 71 -12.53 7.04 -4.24
C TYR A 71 -12.22 7.25 -5.72
N TYR A 72 -11.02 7.72 -6.03
CA TYR A 72 -10.56 7.77 -7.41
C TYR A 72 -9.94 6.44 -7.81
N PRO A 73 -10.32 5.86 -8.97
CA PRO A 73 -9.71 4.63 -9.45
C PRO A 73 -8.23 4.88 -9.81
N LEU A 74 -7.32 4.10 -9.22
CA LEU A 74 -5.92 4.10 -9.61
C LEU A 74 -5.73 3.07 -10.73
N GLU A 75 -5.19 3.51 -11.86
CA GLU A 75 -4.74 2.62 -12.93
C GLU A 75 -3.45 1.93 -12.48
N ILE A 76 -3.59 0.70 -12.03
CA ILE A 76 -2.46 -0.15 -11.66
C ILE A 76 -2.28 -1.17 -12.79
N ASP A 77 -1.12 -1.15 -13.45
CA ASP A 77 -0.73 -2.23 -14.34
C ASP A 77 -0.35 -3.44 -13.49
N TYR A 78 -1.25 -4.40 -13.40
CA TYR A 78 -1.00 -5.71 -12.77
C TYR A 78 -0.28 -6.67 -13.71
N GLY A 79 0.36 -6.19 -14.78
CA GLY A 79 1.20 -6.96 -15.68
C GLY A 79 2.11 -7.87 -14.88
N GLN A 80 2.02 -9.18 -15.17
CA GLN A 80 2.69 -10.32 -14.52
C GLN A 80 3.99 -9.96 -13.78
N HIS A 81 3.86 -9.39 -12.59
CA HIS A 81 4.81 -9.59 -11.52
C HIS A 81 4.51 -10.99 -11.00
N ALA A 82 4.82 -11.98 -11.84
CA ALA A 82 4.97 -13.35 -11.43
C ALA A 82 6.07 -13.33 -10.36
N ASP A 83 5.59 -13.15 -9.13
CA ASP A 83 6.13 -13.57 -7.87
C ASP A 83 7.66 -13.51 -7.86
N ASN A 84 8.19 -12.33 -7.50
CA ASN A 84 9.59 -12.19 -7.13
C ASN A 84 10.03 -13.30 -6.15
N ASP A 85 9.09 -13.75 -5.32
CA ASP A 85 9.21 -14.90 -4.43
C ASP A 85 9.35 -16.25 -5.14
N THR A 86 8.69 -16.52 -6.27
CA THR A 86 8.91 -17.79 -7.02
C THR A 86 10.25 -17.79 -7.71
N MET A 87 10.67 -16.67 -8.33
CA MET A 87 12.01 -16.60 -8.94
C MET A 87 13.12 -16.76 -7.91
N GLN A 88 12.97 -16.17 -6.73
CA GLN A 88 13.93 -16.32 -5.63
C GLN A 88 13.92 -17.73 -5.05
N LYS A 89 12.74 -18.33 -4.85
CA LYS A 89 12.60 -19.74 -4.42
C LYS A 89 13.17 -20.71 -5.44
N LEU A 90 13.00 -20.44 -6.75
CA LEU A 90 13.56 -21.25 -7.83
C LEU A 90 15.09 -21.17 -7.85
N LEU A 91 15.67 -19.99 -7.63
CA LEU A 91 17.12 -19.80 -7.50
C LEU A 91 17.67 -20.54 -6.27
N GLU A 92 16.96 -20.50 -5.14
CA GLU A 92 17.33 -21.23 -3.92
C GLU A 92 17.18 -22.75 -4.06
N SER A 93 16.11 -23.22 -4.70
CA SER A 93 15.83 -24.65 -4.86
C SER A 93 16.71 -25.33 -5.89
N ALA A 94 17.12 -24.61 -6.94
CA ALA A 94 17.76 -25.23 -8.08
C ALA A 94 19.28 -25.39 -7.93
N ASN A 95 19.89 -24.89 -6.85
CA ASN A 95 21.34 -24.98 -6.57
C ASN A 95 22.19 -24.70 -7.82
N ILE A 96 21.75 -23.74 -8.65
CA ILE A 96 22.35 -23.49 -9.96
C ILE A 96 23.56 -22.60 -9.74
N ASN A 97 24.73 -23.20 -9.82
CA ASN A 97 25.98 -22.49 -9.73
C ASN A 97 26.29 -21.82 -11.08
N ILE A 98 25.55 -20.76 -11.41
CA ILE A 98 25.82 -19.94 -12.60
C ILE A 98 26.91 -18.93 -12.26
N TYR A 99 28.08 -19.10 -12.88
CA TYR A 99 29.18 -18.17 -12.71
C TYR A 99 29.05 -16.98 -13.67
N SER A 100 29.22 -15.78 -13.13
CA SER A 100 29.33 -14.56 -13.93
C SER A 100 30.61 -14.59 -14.77
N LYS A 101 30.51 -14.19 -16.04
CA LYS A 101 31.68 -13.96 -16.91
C LYS A 101 32.24 -12.54 -16.79
N LEU A 102 31.63 -11.70 -15.94
CA LEU A 102 32.01 -10.30 -15.78
C LEU A 102 33.16 -10.13 -14.78
N PRO A 103 34.04 -9.12 -14.96
CA PRO A 103 35.05 -8.76 -13.97
C PRO A 103 34.41 -8.42 -12.62
N LYS A 104 35.15 -8.66 -11.53
CA LYS A 104 34.61 -8.54 -10.17
C LYS A 104 34.06 -7.15 -9.84
N SER A 105 34.74 -6.11 -10.30
CA SER A 105 34.31 -4.71 -10.13
C SER A 105 32.96 -4.42 -10.77
N VAL A 106 32.70 -4.99 -11.96
CA VAL A 106 31.45 -4.82 -12.70
C VAL A 106 30.33 -5.60 -12.03
N GLU A 107 30.60 -6.83 -11.58
CA GLU A 107 29.65 -7.65 -10.83
C GLU A 107 29.17 -6.95 -9.55
N GLU A 108 30.11 -6.39 -8.77
CA GLU A 108 29.78 -5.68 -7.52
C GLU A 108 29.01 -4.39 -7.78
N LEU A 109 29.32 -3.66 -8.85
CA LEU A 109 28.57 -2.47 -9.24
C LEU A 109 27.12 -2.83 -9.58
N ILE A 110 26.93 -3.83 -10.45
CA ILE A 110 25.59 -4.31 -10.85
C ILE A 110 24.78 -4.73 -9.61
N LYS A 111 25.39 -5.48 -8.69
CA LYS A 111 24.76 -5.89 -7.42
C LYS A 111 24.34 -4.71 -6.55
N LYS A 112 25.09 -3.60 -6.57
CA LYS A 112 24.76 -2.39 -5.79
C LYS A 112 23.62 -1.60 -6.43
N ILE A 113 23.70 -1.34 -7.73
CA ILE A 113 22.71 -0.48 -8.43
C ILE A 113 21.36 -1.16 -8.64
N PHE A 114 21.30 -2.50 -8.76
CA PHE A 114 20.06 -3.25 -8.97
C PHE A 114 19.54 -3.94 -7.70
N LYS A 115 19.92 -3.46 -6.52
CA LYS A 115 19.44 -4.03 -5.26
C LYS A 115 18.02 -3.53 -4.94
N VAL A 116 17.02 -4.32 -5.31
CA VAL A 116 15.59 -4.01 -5.09
C VAL A 116 15.28 -3.65 -3.63
N LYS A 117 15.92 -4.34 -2.67
CA LYS A 117 15.71 -4.06 -1.23
C LYS A 117 16.04 -2.61 -0.87
N THR A 118 17.21 -2.11 -1.30
CA THR A 118 17.63 -0.74 -0.98
C THR A 118 16.78 0.29 -1.71
N MET A 119 16.26 -0.04 -2.90
CA MET A 119 15.31 0.82 -3.61
C MET A 119 14.01 0.98 -2.84
N LYS A 120 13.43 -0.14 -2.38
CA LYS A 120 12.20 -0.12 -1.57
C LYS A 120 12.39 0.66 -0.27
N GLU A 121 13.50 0.43 0.43
CA GLU A 121 13.83 1.16 1.67
C GLU A 121 13.97 2.67 1.43
N ALA A 122 14.64 3.08 0.34
CA ALA A 122 14.78 4.49 -0.01
C ALA A 122 13.42 5.16 -0.31
N LEU A 123 12.49 4.45 -0.95
CA LEU A 123 11.13 4.96 -1.22
C LEU A 123 10.27 5.09 0.04
N LEU A 124 10.45 4.20 1.02
CA LEU A 124 9.72 4.26 2.29
C LEU A 124 10.29 5.30 3.27
N ALA A 125 11.53 5.74 3.05
CA ALA A 125 12.20 6.75 3.87
C ALA A 125 11.84 8.19 3.47
N LEU A 126 11.10 8.36 2.37
CA LEU A 126 10.51 9.62 1.91
C LEU A 126 9.14 9.86 2.57
#